data_AF-A0A418APM2-F1
#
_entry.id   AF-A0A418APM2-F1
#
_cell.length_a   1.000
_cell.length_b   1.000
_cell.length_c   1.000
_cell.angle_alpha   90.00
_cell.angle_beta   90.00
_cell.angle_gamma   90.00
#
_symmetry.space_group_name_H-M   'P 1'
#
loop_
_entity.id
_entity.type
_entity.pdbx_description
1 polymer ?
#
loop_
_entity_poly.entity_id
_entity_poly.type
_entity_poly.pdbx_seq_one_letter_code
_entity_poly.pdbx_strand_id
1 'polypeptide(L)'
;MWRVPFLSLPHAVPGQLLPCDNLQAVEMHFMNCYKQTIRSALVYLLPQVDIDAAAVRVHGIDVELDLSISELYRHFAYPDGFLYIAVLA
;
A
#
# COMPACT_ATOMS: atom_id res chain seq x y z
N MET A 1 3.64 22.17 -6.11
CA MET A 1 2.85 21.92 -4.89
C MET A 1 2.76 20.41 -4.75
N TRP A 2 3.61 19.79 -3.91
CA TRP A 2 3.69 18.34 -3.78
C TRP A 2 3.46 17.98 -2.30
N ARG A 3 2.32 17.37 -2.00
CA ARG A 3 2.08 16.67 -0.73
C ARG A 3 1.54 15.29 -1.07
N VAL A 4 2.40 14.29 -1.00
CA VAL A 4 1.98 12.89 -0.83
C VAL A 4 2.62 12.40 0.46
N PRO A 5 1.87 12.30 1.57
CA PRO A 5 2.30 11.49 2.69
C PRO A 5 2.05 10.03 2.28
N PHE A 6 2.93 9.49 1.43
CA PHE A 6 2.89 8.08 1.06
C PHE A 6 3.31 7.29 2.30
N LEU A 7 2.49 6.31 2.71
CA LEU A 7 2.60 5.59 3.97
C LEU A 7 4.05 5.28 4.36
N SER A 8 4.43 5.76 5.54
CA SER A 8 5.70 5.51 6.20
C SER A 8 5.90 4.01 6.46
N LEU A 9 6.55 3.33 5.51
CA LEU A 9 7.10 1.98 5.66
C LEU A 9 8.18 1.95 6.77
N PRO A 10 8.50 0.78 7.35
CA PRO A 10 9.11 0.61 8.68
C PRO A 10 10.55 1.11 8.88
N HIS A 11 11.08 1.94 7.97
CA HIS A 11 12.33 2.70 8.16
C HIS A 11 12.12 4.22 8.27
N ALA A 12 10.89 4.72 8.16
CA ALA A 12 10.60 6.14 8.21
C ALA A 12 10.36 6.59 9.67
N VAL A 13 11.44 7.01 10.34
CA VAL A 13 11.40 7.73 11.61
C VAL A 13 10.66 9.06 11.40
N PRO A 14 9.76 9.51 12.30
CA PRO A 14 9.05 10.77 12.13
C PRO A 14 10.04 11.94 12.12
N GLY A 15 10.10 12.69 11.01
CA GLY A 15 10.98 13.85 10.87
C GLY A 15 12.29 13.60 10.11
N GLN A 16 12.57 12.36 9.70
CA GLN A 16 13.70 12.06 8.82
C GLN A 16 13.21 12.02 7.36
N LEU A 17 13.70 12.95 6.53
CA LEU A 17 13.60 12.80 5.08
C LEU A 17 14.19 11.42 4.72
N LEU A 18 13.48 10.65 3.89
CA LEU A 18 13.96 9.34 3.44
C LEU A 18 15.40 9.50 2.90
N PRO A 19 16.32 8.54 3.18
CA PRO A 19 17.69 8.57 2.72
C PRO A 19 17.73 8.32 1.21
N CYS A 20 17.28 9.31 0.44
CA CYS A 20 17.37 9.33 -1.00
C CYS A 20 18.51 10.28 -1.37
N ASP A 21 19.74 9.79 -1.26
CA ASP A 21 20.95 10.58 -1.51
C ASP A 21 21.11 10.96 -3.00
N ASN A 22 20.34 10.32 -3.89
CA ASN A 22 20.35 10.59 -5.33
C ASN A 22 19.01 10.23 -5.99
N LEU A 23 18.86 10.63 -7.27
CA LEU A 23 17.64 10.38 -8.06
C LEU A 23 17.33 8.89 -8.21
N GLN A 24 18.34 8.03 -8.34
CA GLN A 24 18.15 6.58 -8.43
C GLN A 24 17.55 5.99 -7.16
N ALA A 25 17.91 6.49 -5.98
CA ALA A 25 17.33 6.06 -4.72
C ALA A 25 15.86 6.46 -4.61
N VAL A 26 15.49 7.63 -5.15
CA VAL A 26 14.08 8.05 -5.27
C VAL A 26 13.32 7.12 -6.22
N GLU A 27 13.87 6.84 -7.39
CA GLU A 27 13.28 5.92 -8.37
C GLU A 27 13.14 4.51 -7.82
N MET A 28 14.16 4.00 -7.13
CA MET A 28 14.15 2.68 -6.51
C MET A 28 13.16 2.60 -5.36
N HIS A 29 13.06 3.64 -4.52
CA HIS A 29 12.05 3.73 -3.47
C HIS A 29 10.64 3.78 -4.05
N PHE A 30 10.42 4.62 -5.07
CA PHE A 30 9.16 4.70 -5.79
C PHE A 30 8.78 3.35 -6.41
N MET A 31 9.72 2.67 -7.06
CA MET A 31 9.52 1.34 -7.64
C MET A 31 9.25 0.27 -6.57
N ASN A 32 9.90 0.35 -5.40
CA ASN A 32 9.65 -0.56 -4.28
C ASN A 32 8.26 -0.33 -3.67
N CYS A 33 7.81 0.92 -3.59
CA CYS A 33 6.45 1.28 -3.19
C CYS A 33 5.41 0.86 -4.23
N TYR A 34 5.72 0.98 -5.52
CA TYR A 34 4.85 0.56 -6.64
C TYR A 34 4.64 -0.96 -6.66
N LYS A 35 5.67 -1.73 -6.30
CA LYS A 35 5.63 -3.20 -6.27
C LYS A 35 5.00 -3.79 -5.01
N GLN A 36 4.53 -2.98 -4.07
CA GLN A 36 3.90 -3.53 -2.87
C GLN A 36 2.57 -4.19 -3.22
N THR A 37 2.42 -5.42 -2.72
CA THR A 37 1.21 -6.20 -2.87
C THR A 37 0.23 -5.84 -1.77
N ILE A 38 -1.07 -6.06 -2.01
CA ILE A 38 -2.10 -5.82 -0.99
C ILE A 38 -1.83 -6.65 0.28
N ARG A 39 -1.28 -7.86 0.12
CA ARG A 39 -0.79 -8.71 1.23
C ARG A 39 0.15 -7.94 2.15
N SER A 40 1.21 -7.35 1.62
CA SER A 40 2.26 -6.75 2.45
C SER A 40 1.74 -5.52 3.21
N ALA A 41 0.85 -4.73 2.60
CA ALA A 41 0.22 -3.63 3.32
C ALA A 41 -0.79 -4.09 4.36
N LEU A 42 -1.61 -5.11 4.07
CA LEU A 42 -2.59 -5.59 5.04
C LEU A 42 -1.92 -6.24 6.25
N VAL A 43 -0.86 -7.03 6.05
CA VAL A 43 -0.06 -7.60 7.16
C VAL A 43 0.55 -6.49 8.01
N TYR A 44 0.99 -5.39 7.39
CA TYR A 44 1.53 -4.25 8.12
C TYR A 44 0.46 -3.47 8.90
N LEU A 45 -0.71 -3.23 8.30
CA LEU A 45 -1.79 -2.43 8.89
C LEU A 45 -2.62 -3.21 9.92
N LEU A 46 -2.73 -4.52 9.74
CA LEU A 46 -3.55 -5.43 10.55
C LEU A 46 -2.72 -6.62 11.03
N PRO A 47 -1.65 -6.41 11.81
CA PRO A 47 -0.72 -7.47 12.21
C PRO A 47 -1.35 -8.59 13.07
N GLN A 48 -2.51 -8.31 13.68
CA GLN A 48 -3.28 -9.27 14.46
C GLN A 48 -4.23 -10.16 13.64
N VAL A 49 -4.40 -9.89 12.35
CA VAL A 49 -5.33 -10.64 11.48
C VAL A 49 -4.54 -11.63 10.62
N ASP A 50 -4.99 -12.88 10.56
CA ASP A 50 -4.48 -13.85 9.61
C ASP A 50 -5.02 -13.55 8.21
N ILE A 51 -4.27 -12.77 7.43
CA ILE A 51 -4.66 -12.32 6.09
C ILE A 51 -4.79 -13.50 5.11
N ASP A 52 -4.06 -14.59 5.31
CA ASP A 52 -4.14 -15.77 4.46
C ASP A 52 -5.45 -16.56 4.64
N ALA A 53 -6.05 -16.46 5.83
CA ALA A 53 -7.35 -17.06 6.11
C ALA A 53 -8.53 -16.09 5.84
N ALA A 54 -8.27 -14.80 5.69
CA ALA A 54 -9.29 -13.78 5.53
C ALA A 54 -9.76 -13.60 4.08
N ALA A 55 -11.05 -13.33 3.88
CA ALA A 55 -11.58 -12.90 2.59
C ALA A 55 -11.35 -11.39 2.42
N VAL A 56 -10.54 -11.02 1.43
CA VAL A 56 -10.22 -9.62 1.10
C VAL A 56 -11.00 -9.18 -0.13
N ARG A 57 -11.78 -8.11 0.02
CA ARG A 57 -12.67 -7.59 -1.02
C ARG A 57 -12.45 -6.11 -1.31
N VAL A 58 -12.58 -5.77 -2.59
CA VAL A 58 -12.58 -4.39 -3.08
C VAL A 58 -13.80 -4.21 -3.98
N HIS A 59 -14.62 -3.19 -3.74
CA HIS A 59 -15.95 -3.03 -4.37
C HIS A 59 -16.86 -4.26 -4.28
N GLY A 60 -16.66 -5.12 -3.27
CA GLY A 60 -17.44 -6.35 -3.07
C GLY A 60 -16.95 -7.56 -3.89
N ILE A 61 -15.89 -7.43 -4.67
CA ILE A 61 -15.27 -8.53 -5.43
C ILE A 61 -14.07 -9.07 -4.64
N ASP A 62 -13.88 -10.38 -4.64
CA ASP A 62 -12.72 -11.03 -4.04
C ASP A 62 -11.44 -10.69 -4.82
N VAL A 63 -10.38 -10.31 -4.10
CA VAL A 63 -9.13 -9.82 -4.68
C VAL A 63 -7.98 -10.72 -4.26
N GLU A 64 -7.14 -11.09 -5.23
CA GLU A 64 -5.94 -11.88 -4.98
C GLU A 64 -4.88 -11.06 -4.23
N LEU A 65 -4.26 -11.68 -3.22
CA LEU A 65 -3.40 -11.00 -2.26
C LEU A 65 -2.06 -10.52 -2.86
N ASP A 66 -1.64 -11.10 -3.98
CA ASP A 66 -0.37 -10.77 -4.64
C ASP A 66 -0.50 -9.63 -5.67
N LEU A 67 -1.68 -9.04 -5.80
CA LEU A 67 -1.91 -7.88 -6.66
C LEU A 67 -1.26 -6.61 -6.09
N SER A 68 -0.74 -5.77 -6.99
CA SER A 68 -0.15 -4.48 -6.61
C SER A 68 -1.21 -3.51 -6.08
N ILE A 69 -0.91 -2.86 -4.96
CA ILE A 69 -1.76 -1.82 -4.38
C ILE A 69 -1.92 -0.64 -5.33
N SER A 70 -0.85 -0.28 -6.05
CA SER A 70 -0.90 0.84 -6.99
C SER A 70 -1.87 0.55 -8.16
N GLU A 71 -1.92 -0.71 -8.61
CA GLU A 71 -2.83 -1.15 -9.66
C GLU A 71 -4.27 -1.17 -9.15
N LEU A 72 -4.49 -1.65 -7.92
CA LEU A 72 -5.79 -1.61 -7.26
C LEU A 72 -6.27 -0.16 -7.06
N TYR A 73 -5.41 0.73 -6.59
CA TYR A 73 -5.75 2.14 -6.41
C TYR A 73 -6.12 2.80 -7.73
N ARG A 74 -5.36 2.56 -8.81
CA ARG A 74 -5.63 3.16 -10.13
C ARG A 74 -7.01 2.78 -10.70
N HIS A 75 -7.46 1.54 -10.47
CA HIS A 75 -8.67 1.01 -11.08
C HIS A 75 -9.89 1.00 -10.16
N PHE A 76 -9.67 0.92 -8.85
CA PHE A 76 -10.71 0.71 -7.85
C PHE A 76 -10.75 1.80 -6.77
N ALA A 77 -9.99 2.90 -6.89
CA ALA A 77 -10.23 4.05 -6.03
C ALA A 77 -11.62 4.65 -6.31
N TYR A 78 -12.27 5.09 -5.24
CA TYR A 78 -13.52 5.84 -5.32
C TYR A 78 -13.25 7.30 -5.72
N PRO A 79 -14.28 8.05 -6.14
CA PRO A 79 -14.15 9.46 -6.53
C PRO A 79 -13.64 10.38 -5.41
N ASP A 80 -13.69 9.94 -4.16
CA ASP A 80 -13.14 10.64 -3.00
C ASP A 80 -11.60 10.51 -2.88
N GLY A 81 -10.98 9.71 -3.76
CA GLY A 81 -9.55 9.45 -3.77
C GLY A 81 -9.10 8.38 -2.78
N PHE A 82 -10.03 7.63 -2.18
CA PHE A 82 -9.71 6.54 -1.26
C PHE A 82 -9.97 5.16 -1.90
N LEU A 83 -9.17 4.19 -1.49
CA LEU A 83 -9.37 2.77 -1.80
C LEU A 83 -9.95 2.08 -0.56
N TYR A 84 -11.18 1.60 -0.66
CA TYR A 84 -11.84 0.87 0.41
C TYR A 84 -11.63 -0.63 0.24
N ILE A 85 -11.03 -1.25 1.25
CA ILE A 85 -10.76 -2.69 1.31
C ILE A 85 -11.54 -3.25 2.49
N ALA A 86 -12.37 -4.26 2.24
CA ALA A 86 -13.06 -5.02 3.27
C ALA A 86 -12.29 -6.31 3.56
N VAL A 87 -11.93 -6.53 4.83
CA VAL A 87 -11.28 -7.75 5.29
C VAL A 87 -12.28 -8.47 6.19
N LEU A 88 -12.70 -9.66 5.78
CA LEU A 88 -13.57 -10.54 6.55
C LEU A 88 -12.73 -11.68 7.12
N ALA A 89 -12.48 -11.64 8.42
CA ALA A 89 -11.73 -12.61 9.19
C ALA A 89 -12.62 -13.29 10.23
#